data_AF-A0A7W0MH84-F1
#
_entry.id   AF-A0A7W0MH84-F1
#
_cell.length_a   1.000
_cell.length_b   1.000
_cell.length_c   1.000
_cell.angle_alpha   90.00
_cell.angle_beta   90.00
_cell.angle_gamma   90.00
#
_symmetry.space_group_name_H-M   'P 1'
#
loop_
_entity.id
_entity.type
_entity.pdbx_description
1 polymer ?
#
loop_
_entity_poly.entity_id
_entity_poly.type
_entity_poly.pdbx_seq_one_letter_code
_entity_poly.pdbx_strand_id
1 'polypeptide(L)'
;MSEIKRKLLSAAALVCLGAAFGSVQVVPAQRKTNKRAENPTPAVAVPPAKSKAATQPSSPTATTAKETEIAAVAVQYTYQFTQPQFNPHLVRIEHDAAGRGKVSFERRDDAAPLVEPLEIAPAALVRIKAAWDALAFLDSTENYQAEKQFPHLGTMRLRMTRGTQERAAEFNWTHNPDAEALVKEYRRLGDQQLLVFEITLARQYQPSESVKLVKRLEYLFTHDGLSDASQLLPFLRELSTDERLPLIARNRVEKLVKQIEK
;
A
#
# COMPACT_ATOMS: atom_id res chain seq x y z
N MET A 1 -42.77 46.17 -26.10
CA MET A 1 -42.47 44.79 -25.68
C MET A 1 -40.95 44.73 -25.50
N SER A 2 -40.39 45.11 -24.33
CA SER A 2 -40.19 44.31 -23.10
C SER A 2 -39.38 43.02 -23.39
N GLU A 3 -38.26 42.66 -22.79
CA GLU A 3 -37.59 42.91 -21.50
C GLU A 3 -36.06 42.68 -21.72
N ILE A 4 -35.11 43.47 -21.22
CA ILE A 4 -34.63 43.68 -19.84
C ILE A 4 -33.77 42.52 -19.27
N LYS A 5 -32.50 42.86 -19.00
CA LYS A 5 -31.51 42.32 -18.02
C LYS A 5 -30.68 41.08 -18.35
N ARG A 6 -29.36 41.30 -18.48
CA ARG A 6 -28.33 40.60 -17.68
C ARG A 6 -27.13 41.52 -17.44
N LYS A 7 -26.98 41.97 -16.19
CA LYS A 7 -25.75 42.50 -15.59
C LYS A 7 -25.04 41.34 -14.89
N LEU A 8 -23.72 41.28 -14.98
CA LEU A 8 -22.81 40.98 -13.85
C LEU A 8 -21.37 41.18 -14.33
N LEU A 9 -20.86 42.38 -14.03
CA LEU A 9 -19.46 42.75 -14.13
C LEU A 9 -18.82 42.49 -12.76
N SER A 10 -17.65 41.84 -12.81
CA SER A 10 -16.72 41.61 -11.72
C SER A 10 -16.33 42.88 -10.99
N ALA A 11 -16.23 42.79 -9.66
CA ALA A 11 -15.43 43.71 -8.87
C ALA A 11 -14.60 42.89 -7.87
N ALA A 12 -13.29 42.94 -8.10
CA ALA A 12 -12.26 42.47 -7.18
C ALA A 12 -12.20 43.39 -5.96
N ALA A 13 -11.97 42.82 -4.78
CA ALA A 13 -11.49 43.55 -3.62
C ALA A 13 -10.42 42.71 -2.91
N LEU A 14 -9.18 43.09 -3.18
CA LEU A 14 -7.96 42.71 -2.49
C LEU A 14 -7.94 43.48 -1.15
N VAL A 15 -7.88 42.76 -0.02
CA VAL A 15 -7.55 43.37 1.27
C VAL A 15 -6.43 42.57 1.91
N CYS A 16 -5.25 43.19 1.92
CA CYS A 16 -4.08 42.80 2.70
C CYS A 16 -4.19 43.38 4.11
N LEU A 17 -4.31 42.53 5.13
CA LEU A 17 -3.98 42.77 6.53
C LEU A 17 -3.42 41.42 7.03
N GLY A 18 -2.33 41.30 7.77
CA GLY A 18 -1.49 42.23 8.50
C GLY A 18 -0.66 41.32 9.40
N ALA A 19 0.67 41.49 9.38
CA ALA A 19 1.61 40.62 10.06
C ALA A 19 1.51 40.74 11.59
N ALA A 20 1.57 39.60 12.28
CA ALA A 20 1.97 39.53 13.68
C ALA A 20 2.90 38.30 13.84
N PHE A 21 4.19 38.55 13.68
CA PHE A 21 5.25 37.59 14.02
C PHE A 21 5.34 37.52 15.55
N GLY A 22 4.82 36.43 16.13
CA GLY A 22 5.11 36.05 17.50
C GLY A 22 6.49 35.42 17.60
N SER A 23 7.43 36.15 18.18
CA SER A 23 8.78 35.66 18.49
C SER A 23 8.72 34.65 19.64
N VAL A 24 8.84 33.35 19.34
CA VAL A 24 9.07 32.32 20.37
C VAL A 24 10.56 32.29 20.68
N GLN A 25 10.92 32.72 21.88
CA GLN A 25 12.26 32.54 22.44
C GLN A 25 12.52 31.05 22.67
N VAL A 26 13.48 30.49 21.92
CA VAL A 26 14.00 29.15 22.16
C VAL A 26 15.04 29.23 23.28
N VAL A 27 14.73 28.59 24.41
CA VAL A 27 15.66 28.38 25.53
C VAL A 27 16.68 27.30 25.11
N PRO A 28 18.01 27.57 25.12
CA PRO A 28 19.00 26.54 24.85
C PRO A 28 19.14 25.60 26.05
N ALA A 29 18.72 24.34 25.88
CA ALA A 29 19.00 23.28 26.83
C ALA A 29 20.50 22.92 26.84
N GLN A 30 21.11 23.02 28.02
CA GLN A 30 22.51 22.72 28.27
C GLN A 30 22.84 21.25 27.97
N ARG A 31 23.74 21.04 27.00
CA ARG A 31 24.32 19.74 26.66
C ARG A 31 25.42 19.40 27.67
N LYS A 32 25.11 18.59 28.69
CA LYS A 32 26.13 18.00 29.57
C LYS A 32 26.92 16.94 28.79
N THR A 33 28.21 17.21 28.62
CA THR A 33 29.22 16.30 28.08
C THR A 33 29.61 15.28 29.14
N ASN A 34 29.19 14.02 28.99
CA ASN A 34 29.75 12.91 29.75
C ASN A 34 30.84 12.23 28.92
N LYS A 35 32.09 12.61 29.22
CA LYS A 35 33.31 11.89 28.87
C LYS A 35 33.27 10.53 29.57
N ARG A 36 33.20 9.42 28.81
CA ARG A 36 33.50 8.08 29.31
C ARG A 36 34.84 7.63 28.74
N ALA A 37 35.72 7.25 29.66
CA ALA A 37 37.10 6.87 29.43
C ALA A 37 37.23 5.57 28.63
N GLU A 38 38.18 5.59 27.69
CA GLU A 38 38.81 4.41 27.10
C GLU A 38 39.73 3.75 28.13
N ASN A 39 39.80 2.42 28.12
CA ASN A 39 40.95 1.68 28.61
C ASN A 39 41.05 0.33 27.86
N PRO A 40 42.26 -0.26 27.78
CA PRO A 40 42.77 -0.84 26.54
C PRO A 40 42.69 -2.37 26.47
N THR A 41 42.83 -2.85 25.25
CA THR A 41 43.04 -4.23 24.80
C THR A 41 44.34 -4.83 25.37
N PRO A 42 44.38 -6.16 25.60
CA PRO A 42 45.59 -6.95 25.38
C PRO A 42 45.42 -7.96 24.25
N ALA A 43 46.39 -7.94 23.34
CA ALA A 43 46.57 -8.88 22.24
C ALA A 43 47.13 -10.22 22.72
N VAL A 44 46.73 -11.31 22.08
CA VAL A 44 47.52 -12.56 22.01
C VAL A 44 47.52 -13.06 20.57
N ALA A 45 48.73 -13.37 20.10
CA ALA A 45 49.08 -13.76 18.75
C ALA A 45 48.94 -15.27 18.48
N VAL A 46 48.84 -15.57 17.17
CA VAL A 46 48.64 -16.84 16.45
C VAL A 46 49.87 -17.78 16.53
N PRO A 47 49.77 -19.09 16.21
CA PRO A 47 50.25 -19.54 14.89
C PRO A 47 49.45 -20.70 14.20
N PRO A 48 49.73 -21.05 12.93
CA PRO A 48 48.77 -21.57 11.93
C PRO A 48 49.00 -23.04 11.49
N ALA A 49 48.05 -23.62 10.73
CA ALA A 49 48.32 -24.80 9.89
C ALA A 49 47.35 -25.02 8.70
N LYS A 50 47.93 -24.95 7.49
CA LYS A 50 47.83 -25.87 6.32
C LYS A 50 46.50 -26.10 5.56
N SER A 51 46.45 -25.48 4.37
CA SER A 51 46.10 -26.00 3.03
C SER A 51 45.42 -27.38 2.86
N LYS A 52 44.38 -27.43 2.02
CA LYS A 52 44.31 -28.31 0.83
C LYS A 52 43.15 -27.93 -0.10
N ALA A 53 43.50 -27.68 -1.36
CA ALA A 53 42.59 -27.67 -2.49
C ALA A 53 42.24 -29.12 -2.89
N ALA A 54 41.01 -29.34 -3.37
CA ALA A 54 40.66 -30.53 -4.15
C ALA A 54 39.50 -30.24 -5.11
N THR A 55 39.75 -30.65 -6.33
CA THR A 55 39.05 -30.56 -7.61
C THR A 55 37.68 -31.28 -7.65
N GLN A 56 36.80 -30.78 -8.53
CA GLN A 56 35.58 -31.40 -9.10
C GLN A 56 35.74 -32.89 -9.50
N PRO A 57 34.61 -33.62 -9.67
CA PRO A 57 34.14 -33.88 -11.05
C PRO A 57 32.60 -33.92 -11.26
N SER A 58 32.20 -33.30 -12.38
CA SER A 58 31.18 -33.66 -13.38
C SER A 58 29.89 -34.43 -13.05
N SER A 59 28.81 -33.90 -13.65
CA SER A 59 27.44 -34.40 -13.87
C SER A 59 27.30 -35.86 -14.36
N PRO A 60 26.06 -36.41 -14.31
CA PRO A 60 25.34 -36.53 -15.58
C PRO A 60 23.85 -36.16 -15.54
N THR A 61 23.45 -35.62 -16.69
CA THR A 61 22.14 -35.52 -17.33
C THR A 61 21.14 -36.61 -16.94
N ALA A 62 19.93 -36.21 -16.54
CA ALA A 62 18.72 -36.99 -16.75
C ALA A 62 17.60 -36.07 -17.24
N THR A 63 17.30 -36.24 -18.53
CA THR A 63 16.13 -35.76 -19.23
C THR A 63 14.87 -36.41 -18.65
N THR A 64 13.96 -35.60 -18.10
CA THR A 64 12.53 -35.93 -18.00
C THR A 64 11.81 -34.75 -18.62
N ALA A 65 11.56 -34.79 -19.94
CA ALA A 65 10.32 -35.31 -20.51
C ALA A 65 9.09 -34.52 -20.04
N LYS A 66 8.70 -33.55 -20.89
CA LYS A 66 7.33 -33.12 -21.20
C LYS A 66 6.29 -33.39 -20.10
N GLU A 67 6.16 -32.44 -19.20
CA GLU A 67 4.87 -32.13 -18.58
C GLU A 67 4.23 -31.00 -19.40
N THR A 68 3.83 -31.36 -20.63
CA THR A 68 2.80 -30.61 -21.36
C THR A 68 1.47 -31.25 -20.99
N GLU A 69 1.14 -31.18 -19.71
CA GLU A 69 -0.25 -31.16 -19.29
C GLU A 69 -0.66 -29.69 -19.45
N ILE A 70 -1.74 -29.45 -20.19
CA ILE A 70 -2.26 -28.11 -20.46
C ILE A 70 -2.63 -27.52 -19.11
N ALA A 71 -1.68 -26.81 -18.48
CA ALA A 71 -1.94 -25.96 -17.34
C ALA A 71 -3.07 -25.05 -17.78
N ALA A 72 -4.26 -25.26 -17.21
CA ALA A 72 -5.39 -24.36 -17.37
C ALA A 72 -4.82 -22.95 -17.26
N VAL A 73 -4.92 -22.19 -18.36
CA VAL A 73 -4.07 -21.03 -18.59
C VAL A 73 -4.19 -20.06 -17.42
N ALA A 74 -3.21 -20.13 -16.50
CA ALA A 74 -3.33 -19.45 -15.23
C ALA A 74 -3.25 -17.95 -15.47
N VAL A 75 -4.30 -17.23 -15.05
CA VAL A 75 -4.35 -15.78 -15.16
C VAL A 75 -3.71 -15.18 -13.93
N GLN A 76 -2.74 -14.28 -14.15
CA GLN A 76 -2.10 -13.50 -13.13
C GLN A 76 -2.43 -12.02 -13.34
N TYR A 77 -2.93 -11.38 -12.29
CA TYR A 77 -3.18 -9.94 -12.27
C TYR A 77 -2.12 -9.24 -11.44
N THR A 78 -1.74 -8.03 -11.86
CA THR A 78 -0.81 -7.19 -11.13
C THR A 78 -1.25 -5.73 -11.19
N TYR A 79 -1.32 -5.12 -10.02
CA TYR A 79 -1.41 -3.68 -9.84
C TYR A 79 -0.15 -3.17 -9.18
N GLN A 80 0.37 -2.05 -9.66
CA GLN A 80 1.46 -1.33 -9.01
C GLN A 80 1.12 0.15 -8.94
N PHE A 81 1.34 0.75 -7.78
CA PHE A 81 1.34 2.18 -7.56
C PHE A 81 2.75 2.66 -7.23
N THR A 82 3.14 3.83 -7.74
CA THR A 82 4.44 4.43 -7.44
C THR A 82 4.33 5.94 -7.29
N GLN A 83 4.80 6.46 -6.15
CA GLN A 83 4.93 7.89 -5.88
C GLN A 83 6.13 8.13 -4.94
N PRO A 84 7.29 8.62 -5.43
CA PRO A 84 8.52 8.76 -4.64
C PRO A 84 8.42 9.58 -3.35
N GLN A 85 7.43 10.47 -3.26
CA GLN A 85 7.22 11.36 -2.11
C GLN A 85 6.29 10.75 -1.04
N PHE A 86 5.63 9.64 -1.35
CA PHE A 86 4.71 8.98 -0.42
C PHE A 86 5.44 7.94 0.43
N ASN A 87 4.83 7.54 1.54
CA ASN A 87 5.27 6.42 2.34
C ASN A 87 4.07 5.52 2.67
N PRO A 88 3.97 4.29 2.13
CA PRO A 88 4.91 3.66 1.19
C PRO A 88 4.97 4.38 -0.16
N HIS A 89 6.14 4.32 -0.83
CA HIS A 89 6.36 4.95 -2.12
C HIS A 89 6.06 4.01 -3.30
N LEU A 90 6.06 2.69 -3.05
CA LEU A 90 5.61 1.67 -3.99
C LEU A 90 4.67 0.71 -3.29
N VAL A 91 3.54 0.43 -3.94
CA VAL A 91 2.60 -0.63 -3.53
C VAL A 91 2.43 -1.57 -4.72
N ARG A 92 2.61 -2.87 -4.52
CA ARG A 92 2.42 -3.91 -5.54
C ARG A 92 1.42 -4.94 -5.03
N ILE A 93 0.39 -5.23 -5.82
CA ILE A 93 -0.59 -6.26 -5.54
C ILE A 93 -0.54 -7.27 -6.68
N GLU A 94 -0.32 -8.54 -6.34
CA GLU A 94 -0.30 -9.66 -7.28
C GLU A 94 -1.30 -10.70 -6.81
N HIS A 95 -2.20 -11.15 -7.68
CA HIS A 95 -3.14 -12.23 -7.35
C HIS A 95 -3.53 -13.09 -8.55
N ASP A 96 -3.89 -14.33 -8.26
CA ASP A 96 -4.44 -15.28 -9.22
C ASP A 96 -5.92 -14.99 -9.52
N ALA A 97 -6.53 -15.80 -10.39
CA ALA A 97 -7.96 -15.74 -10.69
C ALA A 97 -8.88 -16.07 -9.50
N ALA A 98 -8.37 -16.69 -8.44
CA ALA A 98 -9.12 -16.96 -7.21
C ALA A 98 -8.99 -15.82 -6.19
N GLY A 99 -8.22 -14.77 -6.48
CA GLY A 99 -7.99 -13.65 -5.58
C GLY A 99 -6.94 -13.92 -4.50
N ARG A 100 -6.12 -14.97 -4.66
CA ARG A 100 -5.02 -15.30 -3.75
C ARG A 100 -3.71 -14.80 -4.32
N GLY A 101 -2.86 -14.25 -3.47
CA GLY A 101 -1.52 -13.84 -3.86
C GLY A 101 -0.79 -13.10 -2.76
N LYS A 102 -0.23 -11.94 -3.09
CA LYS A 102 0.56 -11.13 -2.15
C LYS A 102 0.40 -9.65 -2.40
N VAL A 103 0.62 -8.88 -1.36
CA VAL A 103 0.81 -7.42 -1.42
C VAL A 103 2.21 -7.09 -0.93
N SER A 104 2.86 -6.12 -1.57
CA SER A 104 4.19 -5.64 -1.21
C SER A 104 4.22 -4.13 -1.08
N PHE A 105 4.85 -3.63 -0.03
CA PHE A 105 5.01 -2.21 0.25
C PHE A 105 6.49 -1.87 0.38
N GLU A 106 6.95 -0.89 -0.39
CA GLU A 106 8.30 -0.36 -0.23
C GLU A 106 8.24 1.01 0.44
N ARG A 107 8.99 1.17 1.52
CA ARG A 107 9.13 2.40 2.31
C ARG A 107 10.55 2.91 2.15
N ARG A 108 10.74 4.23 2.27
CA ARG A 108 12.03 4.86 1.99
C ARG A 108 13.14 4.40 2.94
N ASP A 109 12.78 4.10 4.18
CA ASP A 109 13.73 3.82 5.26
C ASP A 109 13.88 2.32 5.56
N ASP A 110 13.12 1.46 4.87
CA ASP A 110 13.14 0.02 5.08
C ASP A 110 14.16 -0.65 4.14
N ALA A 111 14.96 -1.57 4.67
CA ALA A 111 15.99 -2.28 3.90
C ALA A 111 15.41 -3.32 2.91
N ALA A 112 14.17 -3.76 3.14
CA ALA A 112 13.48 -4.74 2.31
C ALA A 112 12.00 -4.38 2.18
N PRO A 113 11.32 -4.76 1.08
CA PRO A 113 9.89 -4.61 0.96
C PRO A 113 9.16 -5.39 2.05
N LEU A 114 8.11 -4.79 2.62
CA LEU A 114 7.14 -5.52 3.42
C LEU A 114 6.27 -6.36 2.48
N VAL A 115 6.25 -7.68 2.64
CA VAL A 115 5.46 -8.60 1.80
C VAL A 115 4.50 -9.40 2.68
N GLU A 116 3.21 -9.28 2.40
CA GLU A 116 2.14 -9.98 3.13
C GLU A 116 1.33 -10.88 2.17
N PRO A 117 0.89 -12.06 2.62
CA PRO A 117 -0.06 -12.85 1.85
C PRO A 117 -1.38 -12.07 1.69
N LEU A 118 -2.00 -12.23 0.53
CA LEU A 118 -3.22 -11.53 0.18
C LEU A 118 -4.31 -12.53 -0.18
N GLU A 119 -5.48 -12.35 0.43
CA GLU A 119 -6.72 -13.01 0.04
C GLU A 119 -7.80 -11.93 -0.16
N ILE A 120 -8.21 -11.76 -1.41
CA ILE A 120 -9.22 -10.78 -1.79
C ILE A 120 -10.60 -11.33 -1.45
N ALA A 121 -11.40 -10.56 -0.71
CA ALA A 121 -12.77 -10.96 -0.40
C ALA A 121 -13.59 -11.23 -1.68
N PRO A 122 -14.52 -12.20 -1.67
CA PRO A 122 -15.32 -12.54 -2.85
C PRO A 122 -16.04 -11.34 -3.48
N ALA A 123 -16.60 -10.45 -2.66
CA ALA A 123 -17.30 -9.26 -3.14
C ALA A 123 -16.37 -8.27 -3.87
N ALA A 124 -15.16 -8.07 -3.35
CA ALA A 124 -14.15 -7.24 -4.00
C ALA A 124 -13.62 -7.89 -5.28
N LEU A 125 -13.39 -9.22 -5.26
CA LEU A 125 -12.90 -9.96 -6.43
C LEU A 125 -13.89 -9.89 -7.60
N VAL A 126 -15.21 -9.92 -7.32
CA VAL A 126 -16.24 -9.72 -8.36
C VAL A 126 -16.10 -8.35 -9.03
N ARG A 127 -15.91 -7.28 -8.26
CA ARG A 127 -15.72 -5.92 -8.82
C ARG A 127 -14.43 -5.80 -9.63
N ILE A 128 -13.33 -6.37 -9.13
CA ILE A 128 -12.04 -6.41 -9.83
C ILE A 128 -12.16 -7.13 -11.17
N LYS A 129 -12.76 -8.33 -11.17
CA LYS A 129 -12.95 -9.12 -12.40
C LYS A 129 -13.85 -8.40 -13.40
N ALA A 130 -14.98 -7.86 -12.95
CA ALA A 130 -15.88 -7.10 -13.81
C ALA A 130 -15.17 -5.93 -14.50
N ALA A 131 -14.30 -5.20 -13.78
CA ALA A 131 -13.55 -4.11 -14.37
C ALA A 131 -12.47 -4.60 -15.36
N TRP A 132 -11.74 -5.68 -15.05
CA TRP A 132 -10.80 -6.29 -16.00
C TRP A 132 -11.49 -6.79 -17.28
N ASP A 133 -12.66 -7.41 -17.15
CA ASP A 133 -13.44 -7.94 -18.27
C ASP A 133 -14.01 -6.79 -19.13
N ALA A 134 -14.52 -5.73 -18.50
CA ALA A 134 -15.02 -4.53 -19.18
C ALA A 134 -13.93 -3.84 -20.03
N LEU A 135 -12.69 -3.86 -19.55
CA LEU A 135 -11.54 -3.33 -20.29
C LEU A 135 -11.11 -4.20 -21.49
N ALA A 136 -11.61 -5.44 -21.59
CA ALA A 136 -11.12 -6.45 -22.53
C ALA A 136 -9.58 -6.47 -22.58
N PHE A 137 -8.93 -6.39 -21.40
CA PHE A 137 -7.60 -5.77 -21.30
C PHE A 137 -6.54 -6.40 -22.21
N LEU A 138 -6.47 -7.73 -22.29
CA LEU A 138 -5.46 -8.40 -23.14
C LEU A 138 -5.66 -8.16 -24.64
N ASP A 139 -6.90 -7.96 -25.08
CA ASP A 139 -7.26 -7.76 -26.49
C ASP A 139 -7.33 -6.27 -26.85
N SER A 140 -7.44 -5.39 -25.86
CA SER A 140 -7.47 -3.94 -26.05
C SER A 140 -6.09 -3.41 -26.42
N THR A 141 -6.05 -2.34 -27.21
CA THR A 141 -4.86 -1.50 -27.46
C THR A 141 -4.98 -0.11 -26.87
N GLU A 142 -6.03 0.16 -26.08
CA GLU A 142 -6.34 1.46 -25.51
C GLU A 142 -5.22 1.99 -24.59
N ASN A 143 -4.89 3.27 -24.73
CA ASN A 143 -4.05 3.99 -23.79
C ASN A 143 -4.94 4.68 -22.75
N TYR A 144 -4.85 4.25 -21.49
CA TYR A 144 -5.66 4.80 -20.40
C TYR A 144 -5.16 6.15 -19.88
N GLN A 145 -3.98 6.62 -20.30
CA GLN A 145 -3.48 7.93 -19.90
C GLN A 145 -4.31 9.03 -20.57
N ALA A 146 -4.96 9.85 -19.76
CA ALA A 146 -5.61 11.06 -20.22
C ALA A 146 -4.59 12.10 -20.73
N GLU A 147 -5.04 13.03 -21.57
CA GLU A 147 -4.20 14.12 -22.10
C GLU A 147 -3.54 14.94 -20.98
N LYS A 148 -4.30 15.24 -19.93
CA LYS A 148 -3.80 15.92 -18.74
C LYS A 148 -3.05 14.95 -17.83
N GLN A 149 -1.82 15.33 -17.48
CA GLN A 149 -0.99 14.54 -16.56
C GLN A 149 -0.99 15.14 -15.15
N PHE A 150 -1.03 14.27 -14.15
CA PHE A 150 -0.94 14.66 -12.74
C PHE A 150 0.14 13.83 -12.01
N PRO A 151 1.44 14.08 -12.27
CA PRO A 151 2.52 13.27 -11.70
C PRO A 151 2.56 13.25 -10.17
N HIS A 152 2.06 14.30 -9.52
CA HIS A 152 1.98 14.39 -8.06
C HIS A 152 0.95 13.43 -7.44
N LEU A 153 0.06 12.83 -8.23
CA LEU A 153 -0.86 11.78 -7.76
C LEU A 153 -0.24 10.37 -7.79
N GLY A 154 0.96 10.24 -8.36
CA GLY A 154 1.65 8.97 -8.57
C GLY A 154 1.26 8.30 -9.90
N THR A 155 1.99 7.24 -10.22
CA THR A 155 1.77 6.42 -11.42
C THR A 155 1.15 5.10 -11.03
N MET A 156 0.11 4.70 -11.74
CA MET A 156 -0.49 3.38 -11.67
C MET A 156 -0.04 2.54 -12.85
N ARG A 157 0.22 1.27 -12.60
CA ARG A 157 0.50 0.27 -13.61
C ARG A 157 -0.44 -0.92 -13.42
N LEU A 158 -1.15 -1.26 -14.47
CA LEU A 158 -1.97 -2.46 -14.58
C LEU A 158 -1.22 -3.46 -15.47
N ARG A 159 -1.16 -4.73 -15.08
CA ARG A 159 -0.60 -5.81 -15.88
C ARG A 159 -1.43 -7.07 -15.70
N MET A 160 -1.63 -7.79 -16.81
CA MET A 160 -2.34 -9.06 -16.84
C MET A 160 -1.54 -10.02 -17.71
N THR A 161 -1.36 -11.24 -17.23
CA THR A 161 -0.75 -12.35 -17.97
C THR A 161 -1.73 -13.51 -18.01
N ARG A 162 -1.95 -14.10 -19.18
CA ARG A 162 -2.78 -15.29 -19.42
C ARG A 162 -2.06 -16.17 -20.42
N GLY A 163 -1.31 -17.15 -19.91
CA GLY A 163 -0.54 -18.07 -20.74
C GLY A 163 0.59 -17.33 -21.45
N THR A 164 0.54 -17.29 -22.78
CA THR A 164 1.52 -16.57 -23.60
C THR A 164 1.14 -15.10 -23.86
N GLN A 165 -0.09 -14.69 -23.52
CA GLN A 165 -0.53 -13.31 -23.67
C GLN A 165 -0.18 -12.50 -22.43
N GLU A 166 0.34 -11.29 -22.66
CA GLU A 166 0.63 -10.33 -21.62
C GLU A 166 0.36 -8.91 -22.12
N ARG A 167 -0.21 -8.08 -21.26
CA ARG A 167 -0.29 -6.63 -21.47
C ARG A 167 0.07 -5.90 -20.19
N ALA A 168 0.69 -4.73 -20.33
CA ALA A 168 0.85 -3.76 -19.26
C ALA A 168 0.43 -2.37 -19.76
N ALA A 169 -0.18 -1.57 -18.88
CA ALA A 169 -0.55 -0.18 -19.14
C ALA A 169 -0.18 0.68 -17.93
N GLU A 170 0.36 1.87 -18.19
CA GLU A 170 0.79 2.83 -17.17
C GLU A 170 0.09 4.17 -17.38
N PHE A 171 -0.39 4.78 -16.30
CA PHE A 171 -1.06 6.07 -16.33
C PHE A 171 -1.06 6.71 -14.94
N ASN A 172 -1.07 8.05 -14.87
CA ASN A 172 -1.27 8.82 -13.64
C ASN A 172 -2.70 9.36 -13.50
N TRP A 173 -3.43 9.41 -14.61
CA TRP A 173 -4.80 9.88 -14.69
C TRP A 173 -5.51 9.26 -15.89
N THR A 174 -6.80 8.93 -15.75
CA THR A 174 -7.61 8.29 -16.79
C THR A 174 -9.01 8.90 -16.82
N HIS A 175 -9.62 8.89 -18.01
CA HIS A 175 -11.06 9.15 -18.20
C HIS A 175 -11.86 7.87 -18.48
N ASN A 176 -11.17 6.72 -18.61
CA ASN A 176 -11.82 5.43 -18.76
C ASN A 176 -12.40 5.00 -17.40
N PRO A 177 -13.73 4.87 -17.28
CA PRO A 177 -14.39 4.61 -16.00
C PRO A 177 -14.04 3.24 -15.43
N ASP A 178 -13.79 2.24 -16.28
CA ASP A 178 -13.45 0.88 -15.85
C ASP A 178 -12.02 0.81 -15.32
N ALA A 179 -11.08 1.51 -15.98
CA ALA A 179 -9.71 1.64 -15.48
C ALA A 179 -9.65 2.42 -14.16
N GLU A 180 -10.47 3.47 -14.02
CA GLU A 180 -10.62 4.21 -12.77
C GLU A 180 -11.18 3.32 -11.65
N ALA A 181 -12.27 2.60 -11.91
CA ALA A 181 -12.90 1.69 -10.96
C ALA A 181 -11.92 0.59 -10.50
N LEU A 182 -11.17 0.01 -11.43
CA LEU A 182 -10.19 -1.03 -11.15
C LEU A 182 -9.06 -0.52 -10.24
N VAL A 183 -8.47 0.62 -10.57
CA VAL A 183 -7.42 1.24 -9.75
C VAL A 183 -7.97 1.63 -8.38
N LYS A 184 -9.18 2.18 -8.31
CA LYS A 184 -9.82 2.57 -7.05
C LYS A 184 -9.97 1.36 -6.13
N GLU A 185 -10.42 0.23 -6.67
CA GLU A 185 -10.56 -1.01 -5.91
C GLU A 185 -9.21 -1.54 -5.41
N TYR A 186 -8.17 -1.55 -6.25
CA TYR A 186 -6.83 -1.94 -5.82
C TYR A 186 -6.24 -1.01 -4.75
N ARG A 187 -6.49 0.30 -4.83
CA ARG A 187 -6.06 1.25 -3.79
C ARG A 187 -6.73 0.96 -2.46
N ARG A 188 -8.05 0.75 -2.45
CA ARG A 188 -8.81 0.35 -1.25
C ARG A 188 -8.26 -0.92 -0.64
N LEU A 189 -7.94 -1.92 -1.47
CA LEU A 189 -7.35 -3.17 -1.03
C LEU A 189 -5.96 -2.96 -0.41
N GLY A 190 -5.10 -2.19 -1.07
CA GLY A 190 -3.78 -1.85 -0.55
C GLY A 190 -3.82 -1.08 0.77
N ASP A 191 -4.67 -0.05 0.87
CA ASP A 191 -4.86 0.75 2.08
C ASP A 191 -5.40 -0.09 3.25
N GLN A 192 -6.38 -0.97 2.97
CA GLN A 192 -6.93 -1.89 3.95
C GLN A 192 -5.85 -2.84 4.50
N GLN A 193 -5.05 -3.46 3.63
CA GLN A 193 -4.01 -4.40 4.06
C GLN A 193 -2.89 -3.71 4.82
N LEU A 194 -2.47 -2.52 4.37
CA LEU A 194 -1.47 -1.73 5.08
C LEU A 194 -1.93 -1.38 6.49
N LEU A 195 -3.19 -0.99 6.67
CA LEU A 195 -3.74 -0.69 7.98
C LEU A 195 -3.84 -1.91 8.89
N VAL A 196 -4.27 -3.07 8.38
CA VAL A 196 -4.31 -4.32 9.16
C VAL A 196 -2.91 -4.67 9.67
N PHE A 197 -1.91 -4.56 8.81
CA PHE A 197 -0.52 -4.75 9.19
C PHE A 197 -0.05 -3.74 10.25
N GLU A 198 -0.26 -2.44 10.02
CA GLU A 198 0.16 -1.38 10.94
C GLU A 198 -0.49 -1.51 12.32
N ILE A 199 -1.79 -1.86 12.37
CA ILE A 199 -2.49 -2.10 13.64
C ILE A 199 -1.93 -3.34 14.34
N THR A 200 -1.63 -4.40 13.58
CA THR A 200 -1.03 -5.63 14.11
C THR A 200 0.34 -5.36 14.74
N LEU A 201 1.18 -4.55 14.09
CA LEU A 201 2.46 -4.11 14.65
C LEU A 201 2.29 -3.21 15.87
N ALA A 202 1.42 -2.19 15.78
CA ALA A 202 1.19 -1.25 16.88
C ALA A 202 0.74 -2.00 18.15
N ARG A 203 -0.15 -2.97 18.00
CA ARG A 203 -0.60 -3.85 19.09
C ARG A 203 0.54 -4.58 19.81
N GLN A 204 1.63 -4.90 19.11
CA GLN A 204 2.76 -5.62 19.68
C GLN A 204 3.83 -4.67 20.25
N TYR A 205 4.17 -3.62 19.51
CA TYR A 205 5.36 -2.80 19.79
C TYR A 205 5.06 -1.40 20.32
N GLN A 206 3.91 -0.83 19.98
CA GLN A 206 3.53 0.53 20.38
C GLN A 206 2.00 0.68 20.50
N PRO A 207 1.37 0.10 21.55
CA PRO A 207 -0.08 0.01 21.62
C PRO A 207 -0.80 1.36 21.60
N SER A 208 -0.14 2.44 22.03
CA SER A 208 -0.69 3.80 21.95
C SER A 208 -0.99 4.25 20.51
N GLU A 209 -0.22 3.80 19.50
CA GLU A 209 -0.45 4.18 18.08
C GLU A 209 -1.74 3.58 17.52
N SER A 210 -2.23 2.50 18.11
CA SER A 210 -3.51 1.88 17.71
C SER A 210 -4.67 2.89 17.72
N VAL A 211 -4.65 3.90 18.61
CA VAL A 211 -5.69 4.94 18.67
C VAL A 211 -5.76 5.72 17.36
N LYS A 212 -4.61 6.11 16.81
CA LYS A 212 -4.51 6.85 15.56
C LYS A 212 -4.88 5.97 14.37
N LEU A 213 -4.41 4.72 14.36
CA LEU A 213 -4.65 3.78 13.27
C LEU A 213 -6.12 3.34 13.19
N VAL A 214 -6.76 3.05 14.33
CA VAL A 214 -8.20 2.76 14.38
C VAL A 214 -9.02 3.96 13.93
N LYS A 215 -8.62 5.19 14.28
CA LYS A 215 -9.27 6.41 13.76
C LYS A 215 -9.13 6.54 12.24
N ARG A 216 -7.97 6.18 11.68
CA ARG A 216 -7.77 6.14 10.22
C ARG A 216 -8.63 5.05 9.57
N LEU A 217 -8.76 3.89 10.19
CA LEU A 217 -9.64 2.83 9.72
C LEU A 217 -11.12 3.27 9.71
N GLU A 218 -11.58 3.92 10.78
CA GLU A 218 -12.92 4.51 10.87
C GLU A 218 -13.16 5.56 9.77
N TYR A 219 -12.14 6.39 9.47
CA TYR A 219 -12.21 7.34 8.36
C TYR A 219 -12.38 6.65 7.01
N LEU A 220 -11.59 5.60 6.73
CA LEU A 220 -11.74 4.84 5.48
C LEU A 220 -13.11 4.16 5.39
N PHE A 221 -13.60 3.58 6.48
CA PHE A 221 -14.94 2.98 6.49
C PHE A 221 -16.03 4.00 6.15
N THR A 222 -16.01 5.18 6.78
CA THR A 222 -17.02 6.22 6.57
C THR A 222 -16.97 6.90 5.20
N HIS A 223 -15.85 6.78 4.47
CA HIS A 223 -15.63 7.41 3.16
C HIS A 223 -15.51 6.39 2.02
N ASP A 224 -15.97 5.15 2.20
CA ASP A 224 -15.90 4.10 1.17
C ASP A 224 -14.44 3.91 0.67
N GLY A 225 -13.51 3.85 1.62
CA GLY A 225 -12.07 3.66 1.41
C GLY A 225 -11.59 2.23 1.70
N LEU A 226 -12.49 1.33 2.13
CA LEU A 226 -12.20 -0.08 2.36
C LEU A 226 -12.67 -0.92 1.18
N SER A 227 -11.94 -2.01 0.89
CA SER A 227 -12.30 -2.92 -0.20
C SER A 227 -13.44 -3.83 0.24
N ASP A 228 -13.35 -4.41 1.44
CA ASP A 228 -14.43 -5.16 2.05
C ASP A 228 -14.36 -5.00 3.58
N ALA A 229 -15.28 -4.20 4.12
CA ALA A 229 -15.36 -3.97 5.56
C ALA A 229 -15.77 -5.24 6.33
N SER A 230 -16.60 -6.10 5.74
CA SER A 230 -17.08 -7.33 6.38
C SER A 230 -15.95 -8.34 6.57
N GLN A 231 -14.97 -8.36 5.67
CA GLN A 231 -13.77 -9.20 5.80
C GLN A 231 -12.95 -8.84 7.06
N LEU A 232 -13.07 -7.60 7.57
CA LEU A 232 -12.34 -7.15 8.76
C LEU A 232 -13.00 -7.57 10.07
N LEU A 233 -14.25 -8.06 10.06
CA LEU A 233 -14.98 -8.37 11.30
C LEU A 233 -14.23 -9.31 12.27
N PRO A 234 -13.58 -10.41 11.82
CA PRO A 234 -12.81 -11.26 12.72
C PRO A 234 -11.67 -10.50 13.41
N PHE A 235 -10.92 -9.72 12.64
CA PHE A 235 -9.82 -8.89 13.14
C PHE A 235 -10.31 -7.82 14.11
N LEU A 236 -11.40 -7.12 13.78
CA LEU A 236 -11.97 -6.08 14.65
C LEU A 236 -12.51 -6.65 15.96
N ARG A 237 -13.14 -7.83 15.96
CA ARG A 237 -13.60 -8.48 17.19
C ARG A 237 -12.44 -8.90 18.09
N GLU A 238 -11.32 -9.30 17.51
CA GLU A 238 -10.09 -9.54 18.29
C GLU A 238 -9.59 -8.25 18.94
N LEU A 239 -9.50 -7.15 18.17
CA LEU A 239 -9.04 -5.87 18.69
C LEU A 239 -9.96 -5.27 19.76
N SER A 240 -11.28 -5.48 19.70
CA SER A 240 -12.21 -4.94 20.69
C SER A 240 -12.02 -5.54 22.09
N THR A 241 -11.50 -6.77 22.15
CA THR A 241 -11.26 -7.50 23.41
C THR A 241 -9.81 -7.48 23.87
N ASP A 242 -8.89 -6.92 23.07
CA ASP A 242 -7.46 -6.91 23.38
C ASP A 242 -7.10 -5.89 24.46
N GLU A 243 -6.83 -6.37 25.68
CA GLU A 243 -6.50 -5.55 26.84
C GLU A 243 -5.19 -4.76 26.71
N ARG A 244 -4.30 -5.14 25.79
CA ARG A 244 -3.08 -4.37 25.50
C ARG A 244 -3.40 -3.02 24.86
N LEU A 245 -4.56 -2.92 24.20
CA LEU A 245 -4.98 -1.70 23.53
C LEU A 245 -5.63 -0.71 24.50
N PRO A 246 -5.35 0.59 24.35
CA PRO A 246 -6.06 1.64 25.08
C PRO A 246 -7.58 1.48 24.99
N LEU A 247 -8.29 1.68 26.10
CA LEU A 247 -9.76 1.54 26.16
C LEU A 247 -10.47 2.37 25.07
N ILE A 248 -9.94 3.55 24.74
CA ILE A 248 -10.48 4.40 23.68
C ILE A 248 -10.39 3.76 22.29
N ALA A 249 -9.33 3.00 21.99
CA ALA A 249 -9.20 2.26 20.74
C ALA A 249 -10.22 1.12 20.69
N ARG A 250 -10.31 0.32 21.76
CA ARG A 250 -11.28 -0.78 21.88
C ARG A 250 -12.72 -0.32 21.70
N ASN A 251 -13.11 0.76 22.37
CA ASN A 251 -14.46 1.33 22.25
C ASN A 251 -14.78 1.84 20.84
N ARG A 252 -13.77 2.34 20.10
CA ARG A 252 -13.95 2.73 18.69
C ARG A 252 -14.13 1.51 17.79
N VAL A 253 -13.29 0.49 17.99
CA VAL A 253 -13.41 -0.76 17.26
C VAL A 253 -14.78 -1.41 17.49
N GLU A 254 -15.27 -1.45 18.72
CA GLU A 254 -16.60 -2.00 19.03
C GLU A 254 -17.73 -1.24 18.30
N LYS A 255 -17.64 0.09 18.22
CA LYS A 255 -18.58 0.90 17.43
C LYS A 255 -18.48 0.56 15.94
N LEU A 256 -17.28 0.39 15.42
CA LEU A 256 -17.05 0.06 14.01
C LEU A 256 -17.63 -1.33 13.67
N VAL A 257 -17.43 -2.33 14.53
CA VAL A 257 -18.06 -3.66 14.38
C VAL A 257 -19.58 -3.53 14.28
N LYS A 258 -20.22 -2.79 15.20
CA LYS A 258 -21.67 -2.54 15.18
C LYS A 258 -22.15 -1.77 13.95
N GLN A 259 -21.29 -1.00 13.29
CA GLN A 259 -21.64 -0.27 12.07
C GLN A 259 -21.53 -1.16 10.83
N ILE A 260 -20.57 -2.08 10.80
CA ILE A 260 -20.38 -3.03 9.70
C ILE A 260 -21.47 -4.11 9.71
N GLU A 261 -21.95 -4.51 10.89
CA GLU A 261 -23.01 -5.52 11.04
C GLU A 261 -24.44 -5.02 10.78
N LYS A 262 -24.63 -3.71 10.62
CA LYS A 262 -25.93 -3.09 10.33
C LYS A 262 -26.24 -3.13 8.84
#